data_AF-A0A2D6E5J3-F1
#
_entry.id   AF-A0A2D6E5J3-F1
#
_cell.length_a   1.000
_cell.length_b   1.000
_cell.length_c   1.000
_cell.angle_alpha   90.00
_cell.angle_beta   90.00
_cell.angle_gamma   90.00
#
_symmetry.space_group_name_H-M   'P 1'
#
loop_
_entity.id
_entity.type
_entity.pdbx_description
1 polymer ?
#
loop_
_entity_poly.entity_id
_entity_poly.type
_entity_poly.pdbx_seq_one_letter_code
_entity_poly.pdbx_strand_id
1 'polypeptide(L)'
;MKFEQNEPTGLTTSCKDCVFSEKKDKTQIGCSLNRIEKFKEGGVYVVEAEDLEENEFYVIESWCNAYREEGWTEGADDIFAKVKKEYELKIGYIIIVDEETASDYENGLQRTLDSINAQSIPAHYIRIINKSPDDHIKVITASTRIIGEQEFDYKITSMLEKDAADGEAIDEVFNKVKNGFYIVARSGHELRPSLTANLNYAINENLFRVGYVEGYDGINGRTTQAAIHKHLNGYIIKPLKEKLIEVSGAEGRSDLIYTWDEIETSCTE
;
A
#
# COMPACT_ATOMS: atom_id res chain seq x y z
N MET A 1 13.29 -41.70 -3.97
CA MET A 1 13.62 -40.26 -3.94
C MET A 1 13.10 -39.76 -2.60
N LYS A 2 13.97 -39.49 -1.63
CA LYS A 2 13.57 -38.87 -0.37
C LYS A 2 13.45 -37.37 -0.66
N PHE A 3 12.25 -36.82 -0.61
CA PHE A 3 12.08 -35.38 -0.61
C PHE A 3 12.72 -34.88 0.70
N GLU A 4 13.83 -34.15 0.59
CA GLU A 4 14.33 -33.36 1.71
C GLU A 4 13.21 -32.39 2.07
N GLN A 5 12.57 -32.62 3.22
CA GLN A 5 11.72 -31.64 3.87
C GLN A 5 12.63 -30.49 4.27
N ASN A 6 12.83 -29.53 3.36
CA ASN A 6 13.35 -28.23 3.77
C ASN A 6 12.30 -27.65 4.72
N GLU A 7 12.64 -27.59 6.01
CA GLU A 7 11.82 -26.88 6.99
C GLU A 7 11.62 -25.45 6.47
N PRO A 8 10.39 -24.91 6.52
CA PRO A 8 10.14 -23.55 6.11
C PRO A 8 11.01 -22.62 6.96
N THR A 9 11.81 -21.79 6.29
CA THR A 9 12.78 -20.91 6.97
C THR A 9 12.19 -19.53 7.29
N GLY A 10 10.94 -19.30 6.88
CA GLY A 10 10.23 -18.03 7.02
C GLY A 10 8.89 -18.12 7.75
N LEU A 11 8.16 -17.01 7.71
CA LEU A 11 6.81 -16.91 8.25
C LEU A 11 5.85 -17.77 7.42
N THR A 12 5.18 -18.72 8.05
CA THR A 12 4.21 -19.60 7.40
C THR A 12 2.79 -19.35 7.88
N THR A 13 1.80 -19.58 7.01
CA THR A 13 0.38 -19.66 7.38
C THR A 13 -0.15 -21.07 7.11
N SER A 14 -0.70 -21.72 8.14
CA SER A 14 -1.44 -22.97 7.99
C SER A 14 -2.89 -22.68 7.60
N CYS A 15 -3.41 -23.35 6.57
CA CYS A 15 -4.81 -23.21 6.14
C CYS A 15 -5.78 -24.14 6.86
N LYS A 16 -5.30 -24.98 7.78
CA LYS A 16 -6.05 -26.06 8.43
C LYS A 16 -7.44 -25.64 8.93
N ASP A 17 -7.49 -24.55 9.70
CA ASP A 17 -8.68 -24.09 10.41
C ASP A 17 -9.28 -22.82 9.77
N CYS A 18 -8.88 -22.51 8.53
CA CYS A 18 -9.33 -21.32 7.84
C CYS A 18 -10.77 -21.48 7.34
N VAL A 19 -11.65 -20.51 7.62
CA VAL A 19 -13.05 -20.49 7.15
C VAL A 19 -13.20 -20.33 5.64
N PHE A 20 -12.14 -19.87 4.96
CA PHE A 20 -12.09 -19.78 3.50
C PHE A 20 -11.51 -21.04 2.85
N SER A 21 -11.20 -22.09 3.63
CA SER A 21 -10.71 -23.37 3.14
C SER A 21 -11.85 -24.16 2.50
N GLU A 22 -11.71 -24.50 1.23
CA GLU A 22 -12.68 -25.36 0.53
C GLU A 22 -12.24 -26.81 0.69
N LYS A 23 -13.07 -27.64 1.33
CA LYS A 23 -12.74 -29.03 1.65
C LYS A 23 -13.68 -30.00 0.95
N LYS A 24 -13.13 -31.13 0.52
CA LYS A 24 -13.88 -32.32 0.10
C LYS A 24 -13.46 -33.48 0.99
N ASP A 25 -14.40 -34.00 1.76
CA ASP A 25 -14.13 -34.95 2.84
C ASP A 25 -13.10 -34.38 3.83
N LYS A 26 -11.92 -35.00 3.96
CA LYS A 26 -10.83 -34.54 4.83
C LYS A 26 -9.75 -33.71 4.11
N THR A 27 -9.90 -33.50 2.80
CA THR A 27 -8.87 -32.88 1.97
C THR A 27 -9.26 -31.46 1.57
N GLN A 28 -8.42 -30.48 1.86
CA GLN A 28 -8.54 -29.14 1.30
C GLN A 28 -8.26 -29.18 -0.21
N ILE A 29 -9.24 -28.77 -1.00
CA ILE A 29 -9.16 -28.71 -2.46
C ILE A 29 -8.91 -27.29 -2.99
N GLY A 30 -9.12 -26.27 -2.17
CA GLY A 30 -9.00 -24.88 -2.62
C GLY A 30 -9.15 -23.84 -1.52
N CYS A 31 -9.34 -22.60 -1.96
CA CYS A 31 -9.68 -21.47 -1.12
C CYS A 31 -10.77 -20.64 -1.82
N SER A 32 -11.83 -20.28 -1.11
CA SER A 32 -12.94 -19.52 -1.69
C SER A 32 -12.58 -18.07 -2.07
N LEU A 33 -11.40 -17.61 -1.67
CA LEU A 33 -10.78 -16.36 -2.11
C LEU A 33 -9.75 -16.56 -3.25
N ASN A 34 -9.61 -17.78 -3.76
CA ASN A 34 -8.64 -18.17 -4.80
C ASN A 34 -7.18 -17.79 -4.47
N ARG A 35 -6.80 -17.79 -3.19
CA ARG A 35 -5.48 -17.29 -2.76
C ARG A 35 -4.36 -18.31 -2.89
N ILE A 36 -4.69 -19.61 -2.86
CA ILE A 36 -3.68 -20.69 -2.94
C ILE A 36 -2.99 -20.63 -4.30
N GLU A 37 -3.79 -20.50 -5.35
CA GLU A 37 -3.40 -20.38 -6.74
C GLU A 37 -2.55 -19.13 -6.94
N LYS A 38 -3.02 -17.98 -6.44
CA LYS A 38 -2.30 -16.71 -6.53
C LYS A 38 -0.97 -16.70 -5.80
N PHE A 39 -0.88 -17.37 -4.63
CA PHE A 39 0.41 -17.56 -3.96
C PHE A 39 1.38 -18.40 -4.80
N LYS A 40 0.91 -19.51 -5.39
CA LYS A 40 1.71 -20.35 -6.28
C LYS A 40 2.19 -19.59 -7.52
N GLU A 41 1.30 -18.84 -8.17
CA GLU A 41 1.61 -17.98 -9.33
C GLU A 41 2.62 -16.90 -8.98
N GLY A 42 2.52 -16.30 -7.79
CA GLY A 42 3.49 -15.35 -7.23
C GLY A 42 4.80 -15.98 -6.75
N GLY A 43 5.04 -17.27 -7.04
CA GLY A 43 6.27 -17.97 -6.67
C GLY A 43 6.43 -18.23 -5.17
N VAL A 44 5.36 -18.11 -4.39
CA VAL A 44 5.34 -18.48 -2.96
C VAL A 44 5.26 -19.99 -2.83
N TYR A 45 6.09 -20.55 -1.96
CA TYR A 45 6.08 -21.98 -1.69
C TYR A 45 4.79 -22.35 -0.93
N VAL A 46 4.02 -23.27 -1.51
CA VAL A 46 2.80 -23.82 -0.91
C VAL A 46 2.93 -25.34 -0.90
N VAL A 47 2.85 -25.93 0.29
CA VAL A 47 2.95 -27.38 0.47
C VAL A 47 1.66 -27.95 1.01
N GLU A 48 1.40 -29.21 0.69
CA GLU A 48 0.36 -30.02 1.31
C GLU A 48 0.92 -30.59 2.62
N ALA A 49 0.09 -30.59 3.66
CA ALA A 49 0.39 -31.13 4.97
C ALA A 49 -0.81 -31.94 5.49
N GLU A 50 -0.55 -32.86 6.41
CA GLU A 50 -1.56 -33.72 7.02
C GLU A 50 -1.45 -33.63 8.55
N ASP A 51 -2.58 -33.59 9.26
CA ASP A 51 -2.59 -33.68 10.72
C ASP A 51 -2.74 -35.11 11.25
N LEU A 52 -2.76 -35.27 12.57
CA LEU A 52 -2.92 -36.57 13.22
C LEU A 52 -4.28 -37.24 12.97
N GLU A 53 -5.26 -36.51 12.46
CA GLU A 53 -6.61 -36.97 12.14
C GLU A 53 -6.80 -37.24 10.63
N GLU A 54 -5.69 -37.24 9.87
CA GLU A 54 -5.66 -37.41 8.41
C GLU A 54 -6.38 -36.27 7.65
N ASN A 55 -6.45 -35.07 8.22
CA ASN A 55 -6.92 -33.90 7.49
C ASN A 55 -5.78 -33.32 6.66
N GLU A 56 -5.97 -33.24 5.33
CA GLU A 56 -5.00 -32.65 4.40
C GLU A 56 -5.31 -31.17 4.18
N PHE A 57 -4.31 -30.30 4.29
CA PHE A 57 -4.45 -28.85 4.15
C PHE A 57 -3.18 -28.22 3.56
N TYR A 58 -3.29 -26.97 3.10
CA TYR A 58 -2.13 -26.23 2.60
C TYR A 58 -1.39 -25.47 3.71
N VAL A 59 -0.06 -25.39 3.57
CA VAL A 59 0.81 -24.49 4.34
C VAL A 59 1.53 -23.57 3.36
N ILE A 60 1.37 -22.26 3.56
CA ILE A 60 1.91 -21.22 2.69
C ILE A 60 3.15 -20.63 3.37
N GLU A 61 4.29 -20.53 2.70
CA GLU A 61 5.50 -19.84 3.19
C GLU A 61 5.38 -18.32 3.01
N SER A 62 4.27 -17.77 3.50
CA SER A 62 3.96 -16.35 3.56
C SER A 62 2.86 -16.11 4.58
N TRP A 63 2.66 -14.84 4.93
CA TRP A 63 1.49 -14.41 5.68
C TRP A 63 0.27 -14.29 4.76
N CYS A 64 -0.85 -14.92 5.13
CA CYS A 64 -2.15 -14.70 4.49
C CYS A 64 -3.01 -13.76 5.36
N ASN A 65 -3.22 -12.53 4.90
CA ASN A 65 -4.02 -11.52 5.61
C ASN A 65 -5.51 -11.87 5.75
N ALA A 66 -5.99 -12.88 5.01
CA ALA A 66 -7.37 -13.36 5.03
C ALA A 66 -7.59 -14.61 5.92
N TYR A 67 -6.56 -15.20 6.53
CA TYR A 67 -6.75 -16.35 7.42
C TYR A 67 -7.64 -15.97 8.60
N ARG A 68 -8.74 -16.71 8.80
CA ARG A 68 -9.70 -16.52 9.91
C ARG A 68 -10.23 -17.87 10.36
N GLU A 69 -10.48 -18.01 11.65
CA GLU A 69 -11.09 -19.21 12.26
C GLU A 69 -12.60 -19.05 12.41
N GLU A 70 -13.32 -20.14 12.67
CA GLU A 70 -14.79 -20.20 12.67
C GLU A 70 -15.44 -19.12 13.54
N GLY A 71 -14.91 -18.87 14.74
CA GLY A 71 -15.40 -17.85 15.67
C GLY A 71 -15.39 -16.42 15.11
N TRP A 72 -14.57 -16.14 14.09
CA TRP A 72 -14.54 -14.80 13.45
C TRP A 72 -15.80 -14.52 12.60
N THR A 73 -16.51 -15.56 12.16
CA THR A 73 -17.72 -15.41 11.30
C THR A 73 -18.97 -14.99 12.07
N GLU A 74 -18.92 -14.98 13.41
CA GLU A 74 -20.06 -14.61 14.24
C GLU A 74 -20.61 -13.21 13.88
N GLY A 75 -21.93 -13.15 13.66
CA GLY A 75 -22.65 -11.92 13.34
C GLY A 75 -22.38 -11.32 11.97
N ALA A 76 -21.71 -12.04 11.07
CA ALA A 76 -21.44 -11.57 9.70
C ALA A 76 -22.44 -12.16 8.70
N ASP A 77 -23.20 -11.29 8.02
CA ASP A 77 -24.08 -11.71 6.91
C ASP A 77 -23.27 -12.07 5.66
N ASP A 78 -22.15 -11.36 5.43
CA ASP A 78 -21.22 -11.58 4.32
C ASP A 78 -19.78 -11.59 4.85
N ILE A 79 -19.24 -12.79 5.03
CA ILE A 79 -17.87 -13.01 5.51
C ILE A 79 -16.82 -12.51 4.50
N PHE A 80 -17.15 -12.45 3.21
CA PHE A 80 -16.24 -11.94 2.18
C PHE A 80 -16.12 -10.42 2.31
N ALA A 81 -17.23 -9.70 2.31
CA ALA A 81 -17.23 -8.25 2.50
C ALA A 81 -16.53 -7.85 3.81
N LYS A 82 -16.76 -8.62 4.89
CA LYS A 82 -16.10 -8.39 6.20
C LYS A 82 -14.58 -8.53 6.10
N VAL A 83 -14.05 -9.60 5.50
CA VAL A 83 -12.59 -9.79 5.40
C VAL A 83 -11.97 -8.76 4.45
N LYS A 84 -12.67 -8.42 3.35
CA LYS A 84 -12.22 -7.39 2.41
C LYS A 84 -12.04 -6.04 3.08
N LYS A 85 -12.98 -5.68 3.95
CA LYS A 85 -12.90 -4.43 4.71
C LYS A 85 -11.76 -4.43 5.73
N GLU A 86 -11.47 -5.57 6.35
CA GLU A 86 -10.40 -5.68 7.36
C GLU A 86 -9.00 -5.50 6.76
N TYR A 87 -8.76 -6.03 5.55
CA TYR A 87 -7.46 -5.88 4.89
C TYR A 87 -7.37 -4.69 3.93
N GLU A 88 -8.45 -3.90 3.79
CA GLU A 88 -8.46 -2.70 2.95
C GLU A 88 -7.27 -1.79 3.30
N LEU A 89 -6.58 -1.31 2.26
CA LEU A 89 -5.38 -0.51 2.46
C LEU A 89 -5.68 0.79 3.23
N LYS A 90 -4.77 1.13 4.13
CA LYS A 90 -4.73 2.46 4.75
C LYS A 90 -3.80 3.35 3.93
N ILE A 91 -4.36 4.35 3.28
CA ILE A 91 -3.64 5.21 2.34
C ILE A 91 -3.65 6.64 2.85
N GLY A 92 -2.47 7.21 3.09
CA GLY A 92 -2.29 8.63 3.32
C GLY A 92 -1.79 9.36 2.09
N TYR A 93 -1.85 10.68 2.13
CA TYR A 93 -1.39 11.52 1.03
C TYR A 93 -0.35 12.52 1.50
N ILE A 94 0.65 12.77 0.68
CA ILE A 94 1.61 13.85 0.83
C ILE A 94 1.44 14.78 -0.37
N ILE A 95 1.03 16.02 -0.10
CA ILE A 95 0.82 17.05 -1.10
C ILE A 95 1.98 18.05 -1.00
N ILE A 96 2.72 18.21 -2.10
CA ILE A 96 3.83 19.15 -2.21
C ILE A 96 3.33 20.45 -2.82
N VAL A 97 3.63 21.57 -2.18
CA VAL A 97 3.40 22.94 -2.70
C VAL A 97 4.77 23.56 -2.97
N ASP A 98 5.03 23.91 -4.20
CA ASP A 98 6.30 24.47 -4.67
C ASP A 98 6.09 25.79 -5.42
N GLU A 99 7.16 26.38 -5.97
CA GLU A 99 7.08 27.65 -6.69
C GLU A 99 6.14 27.58 -7.90
N GLU A 100 6.12 26.45 -8.63
CA GLU A 100 5.27 26.27 -9.80
C GLU A 100 3.78 26.25 -9.44
N THR A 101 3.46 25.70 -8.27
CA THR A 101 2.08 25.45 -7.83
C THR A 101 1.57 26.49 -6.85
N ALA A 102 2.44 27.34 -6.29
CA ALA A 102 2.09 28.36 -5.31
C ALA A 102 1.16 29.45 -5.89
N SER A 103 1.39 29.85 -7.14
CA SER A 103 0.62 30.94 -7.77
C SER A 103 -0.89 30.67 -7.90
N ASP A 104 -1.28 29.41 -8.06
CA ASP A 104 -2.68 28.94 -8.10
C ASP A 104 -2.96 27.99 -6.92
N TYR A 105 -2.31 28.21 -5.76
CA TYR A 105 -2.32 27.26 -4.66
C TYR A 105 -3.73 26.83 -4.22
N GLU A 106 -4.65 27.78 -4.05
CA GLU A 106 -5.97 27.48 -3.51
C GLU A 106 -6.80 26.59 -4.44
N ASN A 107 -6.89 26.95 -5.73
CA ASN A 107 -7.60 26.13 -6.70
C ASN A 107 -6.84 24.82 -6.95
N GLY A 108 -5.52 24.88 -6.97
CA GLY A 108 -4.69 23.70 -7.15
C GLY A 108 -4.88 22.67 -6.05
N LEU A 109 -4.84 23.10 -4.79
CA LEU A 109 -5.06 22.23 -3.65
C LEU A 109 -6.46 21.64 -3.69
N GLN A 110 -7.48 22.46 -3.99
CA GLN A 110 -8.87 22.00 -4.10
C GLN A 110 -8.99 20.90 -5.16
N ARG A 111 -8.43 21.08 -6.37
CA ARG A 111 -8.42 20.05 -7.43
C ARG A 111 -7.78 18.75 -6.97
N THR A 112 -6.62 18.83 -6.33
CA THR A 112 -5.93 17.64 -5.81
C THR A 112 -6.78 16.94 -4.74
N LEU A 113 -7.34 17.68 -3.78
CA LEU A 113 -8.20 17.13 -2.72
C LEU A 113 -9.48 16.51 -3.28
N ASP A 114 -10.11 17.13 -4.28
CA ASP A 114 -11.29 16.58 -4.94
C ASP A 114 -10.95 15.24 -5.62
N SER A 115 -9.80 15.15 -6.30
CA SER A 115 -9.34 13.91 -6.91
C SER A 115 -9.00 12.81 -5.89
N ILE A 116 -8.54 13.18 -4.68
CA ILE A 116 -8.29 12.27 -3.55
C ILE A 116 -9.63 11.78 -2.98
N ASN A 117 -10.60 12.68 -2.77
CA ASN A 117 -11.91 12.34 -2.22
C ASN A 117 -12.75 11.50 -3.20
N ALA A 118 -12.46 11.58 -4.50
CA ALA A 118 -13.08 10.75 -5.54
C ALA A 118 -12.52 9.32 -5.59
N GLN A 119 -11.46 9.00 -4.84
CA GLN A 119 -10.90 7.64 -4.78
C GLN A 119 -11.82 6.67 -4.02
N SER A 120 -11.72 5.38 -4.33
CA SER A 120 -12.55 4.35 -3.69
C SER A 120 -12.20 4.10 -2.23
N ILE A 121 -10.95 4.35 -1.84
CA ILE A 121 -10.47 4.22 -0.47
C ILE A 121 -10.29 5.61 0.10
N PRO A 122 -10.98 5.94 1.21
CA PRO A 122 -10.88 7.26 1.81
C PRO A 122 -9.47 7.53 2.35
N ALA A 123 -9.07 8.80 2.33
CA ALA A 123 -7.78 9.21 2.87
C ALA A 123 -7.70 8.92 4.38
N HIS A 124 -6.67 8.18 4.79
CA HIS A 124 -6.38 7.93 6.20
C HIS A 124 -5.76 9.17 6.89
N TYR A 125 -5.01 9.97 6.13
CA TYR A 125 -4.47 11.25 6.54
C TYR A 125 -3.98 12.04 5.32
N ILE A 126 -3.79 13.35 5.49
CA ILE A 126 -3.14 14.22 4.51
C ILE A 126 -1.98 14.99 5.15
N ARG A 127 -0.84 15.07 4.48
CA ARG A 127 0.28 15.93 4.86
C ARG A 127 0.52 16.90 3.73
N ILE A 128 0.59 18.18 4.05
CA ILE A 128 0.92 19.23 3.08
C ILE A 128 2.29 19.74 3.45
N ILE A 129 3.20 19.78 2.47
CA ILE A 129 4.51 20.39 2.64
C ILE A 129 4.68 21.56 1.69
N ASN A 130 4.88 22.73 2.26
CA ASN A 130 5.19 23.95 1.54
C ASN A 130 6.71 24.10 1.39
N LYS A 131 7.20 23.95 0.16
CA LYS A 131 8.55 24.31 -0.26
C LYS A 131 8.60 25.60 -1.09
N SER A 132 7.44 26.21 -1.36
CA SER A 132 7.36 27.42 -2.17
C SER A 132 7.97 28.64 -1.45
N PRO A 133 8.33 29.71 -2.19
CA PRO A 133 8.81 30.93 -1.56
C PRO A 133 7.74 31.73 -0.82
N ASP A 134 6.47 31.34 -0.93
CA ASP A 134 5.35 32.05 -0.35
C ASP A 134 5.34 32.04 1.18
N ASP A 135 4.64 33.03 1.72
CA ASP A 135 4.41 33.16 3.15
C ASP A 135 3.69 31.92 3.69
N HIS A 136 4.37 31.19 4.57
CA HIS A 136 3.85 30.00 5.24
C HIS A 136 2.47 30.22 5.87
N ILE A 137 2.24 31.41 6.44
CA ILE A 137 0.96 31.73 7.09
C ILE A 137 -0.17 31.75 6.06
N LYS A 138 0.09 32.22 4.83
CA LYS A 138 -0.89 32.19 3.74
C LYS A 138 -1.24 30.76 3.39
N VAL A 139 -0.23 29.90 3.19
CA VAL A 139 -0.46 28.48 2.85
C VAL A 139 -1.25 27.80 3.95
N ILE A 140 -0.88 27.97 5.23
CA ILE A 140 -1.64 27.41 6.35
C ILE A 140 -3.08 27.89 6.35
N THR A 141 -3.30 29.21 6.25
CA THR A 141 -4.64 29.79 6.34
C THR A 141 -5.54 29.30 5.20
N ALA A 142 -4.99 29.24 3.99
CA ALA A 142 -5.67 28.72 2.82
C ALA A 142 -5.94 27.21 2.95
N SER A 143 -4.95 26.39 3.34
CA SER A 143 -5.13 24.95 3.58
C SER A 143 -6.25 24.69 4.58
N THR A 144 -6.23 25.37 5.74
CA THR A 144 -7.21 25.17 6.81
C THR A 144 -8.62 25.53 6.33
N ARG A 145 -8.76 26.57 5.52
CA ARG A 145 -10.05 26.97 4.93
C ARG A 145 -10.56 25.96 3.91
N ILE A 146 -9.68 25.46 3.03
CA ILE A 146 -10.02 24.52 1.96
C ILE A 146 -10.34 23.14 2.52
N ILE A 147 -9.51 22.64 3.43
CA ILE A 147 -9.72 21.35 4.08
C ILE A 147 -10.92 21.43 5.02
N GLY A 148 -11.12 22.55 5.73
CA GLY A 148 -12.30 22.73 6.58
C GLY A 148 -12.45 21.64 7.65
N GLU A 149 -13.66 21.10 7.80
CA GLU A 149 -14.05 20.10 8.80
C GLU A 149 -13.98 18.65 8.28
N GLN A 150 -13.11 18.37 7.31
CA GLN A 150 -12.94 17.02 6.77
C GLN A 150 -12.59 16.00 7.88
N GLU A 151 -13.07 14.76 7.74
CA GLU A 151 -12.94 13.72 8.77
C GLU A 151 -11.52 13.13 8.91
N PHE A 152 -10.63 13.43 7.97
CA PHE A 152 -9.26 12.91 7.98
C PHE A 152 -8.30 13.80 8.78
N ASP A 153 -7.31 13.16 9.40
CA ASP A 153 -6.20 13.83 10.08
C ASP A 153 -5.30 14.54 9.06
N TYR A 154 -5.11 15.85 9.19
CA TYR A 154 -4.22 16.60 8.32
C TYR A 154 -3.17 17.42 9.08
N LYS A 155 -2.04 17.68 8.41
CA LYS A 155 -1.01 18.58 8.92
C LYS A 155 -0.28 19.30 7.81
N ILE A 156 0.00 20.57 8.04
CA ILE A 156 0.78 21.44 7.15
C ILE A 156 2.15 21.67 7.77
N THR A 157 3.20 21.49 6.98
CA THR A 157 4.60 21.73 7.33
C THR A 157 5.20 22.68 6.30
N SER A 158 6.07 23.58 6.71
CA SER A 158 6.91 24.35 5.79
C SER A 158 8.36 23.94 5.90
N MET A 159 9.03 23.92 4.75
CA MET A 159 10.47 23.82 4.66
C MET A 159 11.08 25.21 4.53
N LEU A 160 12.21 25.41 5.22
CA LEU A 160 13.03 26.62 5.06
C LEU A 160 13.88 26.54 3.78
N GLU A 161 14.33 25.34 3.43
CA GLU A 161 15.13 25.07 2.24
C GLU A 161 14.21 24.86 1.04
N LYS A 162 14.20 25.83 0.13
CA LYS A 162 13.25 25.89 -1.01
C LYS A 162 13.70 25.03 -2.18
N ASP A 163 15.01 24.88 -2.34
CA ASP A 163 15.63 24.08 -3.41
C ASP A 163 15.74 22.58 -3.04
N ALA A 164 15.15 22.19 -1.90
CA ALA A 164 15.17 20.82 -1.44
C ALA A 164 14.49 19.90 -2.46
N ALA A 165 15.15 18.77 -2.73
CA ALA A 165 14.61 17.74 -3.60
C ALA A 165 13.29 17.21 -3.02
N ASP A 166 12.40 16.69 -3.86
CA ASP A 166 11.12 16.17 -3.37
C ASP A 166 11.28 15.04 -2.34
N GLY A 167 12.34 14.24 -2.46
CA GLY A 167 12.65 13.20 -1.48
C GLY A 167 12.92 13.76 -0.09
N GLU A 168 13.66 14.86 0.01
CA GLU A 168 13.95 15.55 1.27
C GLU A 168 12.68 16.17 1.86
N ALA A 169 11.82 16.72 1.00
CA ALA A 169 10.51 17.21 1.42
C ALA A 169 9.62 16.09 1.98
N ILE A 170 9.63 14.91 1.34
CA ILE A 170 8.89 13.75 1.87
C ILE A 170 9.44 13.35 3.24
N ASP A 171 10.76 13.28 3.40
CA ASP A 171 11.41 12.90 4.67
C ASP A 171 11.03 13.86 5.81
N GLU A 172 10.94 15.16 5.54
CA GLU A 172 10.57 16.19 6.51
C GLU A 172 9.18 15.95 7.12
N VAL A 173 8.19 15.54 6.31
CA VAL A 173 6.83 15.22 6.80
C VAL A 173 6.66 13.76 7.22
N PHE A 174 7.61 12.89 6.88
CA PHE A 174 7.48 11.45 7.11
C PHE A 174 7.35 11.09 8.60
N ASN A 175 7.95 11.88 9.50
CA ASN A 175 7.79 11.65 10.94
C ASN A 175 6.34 11.78 11.45
N LYS A 176 5.41 12.29 10.62
CA LYS A 176 3.95 12.35 10.88
C LYS A 176 3.14 11.41 10.01
N VAL A 177 3.78 10.60 9.15
CA VAL A 177 3.13 9.59 8.32
C VAL A 177 2.71 8.41 9.21
N LYS A 178 1.46 7.95 9.04
CA LYS A 178 0.94 6.75 9.72
C LYS A 178 1.30 5.49 8.92
N ASN A 179 1.24 4.33 9.57
CA ASN A 179 1.45 3.04 8.91
C ASN A 179 0.46 2.82 7.75
N GLY A 180 0.87 2.01 6.77
CA GLY A 180 0.15 1.75 5.53
C GLY A 180 0.95 2.22 4.32
N PHE A 181 0.26 2.75 3.34
CA PHE A 181 0.85 3.37 2.15
C PHE A 181 0.67 4.88 2.19
N TYR A 182 1.57 5.60 1.52
CA TYR A 182 1.34 7.00 1.20
C TYR A 182 1.52 7.26 -0.28
N ILE A 183 0.77 8.21 -0.80
CA ILE A 183 0.79 8.64 -2.21
C ILE A 183 1.20 10.10 -2.27
N VAL A 184 2.11 10.43 -3.16
CA VAL A 184 2.62 11.79 -3.33
C VAL A 184 1.96 12.46 -4.52
N ALA A 185 1.57 13.72 -4.36
CA ALA A 185 1.09 14.57 -5.43
C ALA A 185 1.62 15.99 -5.25
N ARG A 186 1.77 16.74 -6.35
CA ARG A 186 1.89 18.19 -6.30
C ARG A 186 0.51 18.83 -6.22
N SER A 187 0.42 19.95 -5.52
CA SER A 187 -0.79 20.77 -5.49
C SER A 187 -1.20 21.16 -6.91
N GLY A 188 -2.46 20.96 -7.27
CA GLY A 188 -2.99 21.23 -8.60
C GLY A 188 -2.97 20.07 -9.56
N HIS A 189 -2.30 18.96 -9.23
CA HIS A 189 -2.37 17.72 -9.98
C HIS A 189 -3.58 16.90 -9.54
N GLU A 190 -4.33 16.35 -10.50
CA GLU A 190 -5.43 15.43 -10.28
C GLU A 190 -4.92 13.99 -10.39
N LEU A 191 -5.20 13.17 -9.37
CA LEU A 191 -4.80 11.76 -9.39
C LEU A 191 -5.58 10.98 -10.46
N ARG A 192 -4.95 9.95 -11.03
CA ARG A 192 -5.64 8.99 -11.92
C ARG A 192 -6.90 8.44 -11.21
N PRO A 193 -8.01 8.26 -11.94
CA PRO A 193 -9.18 7.57 -11.39
C PRO A 193 -8.83 6.16 -10.92
N SER A 194 -9.49 5.67 -9.87
CA SER A 194 -9.35 4.30 -9.36
C SER A 194 -7.96 3.90 -8.87
N LEU A 195 -7.04 4.85 -8.70
CA LEU A 195 -5.65 4.61 -8.30
C LEU A 195 -5.56 3.79 -6.99
N THR A 196 -6.37 4.14 -5.98
CA THR A 196 -6.41 3.36 -4.73
C THR A 196 -7.08 2.00 -4.88
N ALA A 197 -8.08 1.88 -5.76
CA ALA A 197 -8.77 0.62 -6.03
C ALA A 197 -7.80 -0.38 -6.65
N ASN A 198 -7.04 0.06 -7.65
CA ASN A 198 -6.09 -0.75 -8.38
C ASN A 198 -4.94 -1.21 -7.46
N LEU A 199 -4.41 -0.30 -6.63
CA LEU A 199 -3.40 -0.66 -5.65
C LEU A 199 -3.91 -1.70 -4.63
N ASN A 200 -5.13 -1.51 -4.13
CA ASN A 200 -5.74 -2.44 -3.19
C ASN A 200 -6.00 -3.81 -3.83
N TYR A 201 -6.48 -3.84 -5.08
CA TYR A 201 -6.67 -5.07 -5.83
C TYR A 201 -5.34 -5.80 -6.04
N ALA A 202 -4.30 -5.10 -6.53
CA ALA A 202 -2.99 -5.69 -6.76
C ALA A 202 -2.41 -6.33 -5.49
N ILE A 203 -2.46 -5.62 -4.36
CA ILE A 203 -1.88 -6.12 -3.09
C ILE A 203 -2.76 -7.21 -2.45
N ASN A 204 -4.06 -6.96 -2.33
CA ASN A 204 -4.92 -7.81 -1.51
C ASN A 204 -5.59 -8.93 -2.29
N GLU A 205 -5.89 -8.71 -3.56
CA GLU A 205 -6.51 -9.71 -4.42
C GLU A 205 -5.44 -10.48 -5.19
N ASN A 206 -4.48 -9.81 -5.82
CA ASN A 206 -3.41 -10.46 -6.62
C ASN A 206 -2.13 -10.78 -5.84
N LEU A 207 -2.08 -10.41 -4.56
CA LEU A 207 -0.98 -10.76 -3.65
C LEU A 207 0.38 -10.19 -4.05
N PHE A 208 0.37 -9.09 -4.82
CA PHE A 208 1.59 -8.40 -5.19
C PHE A 208 2.27 -7.84 -3.96
N ARG A 209 3.59 -8.02 -3.87
CA ARG A 209 4.40 -7.48 -2.78
C ARG A 209 4.80 -6.04 -3.08
N VAL A 210 3.83 -5.14 -3.14
CA VAL A 210 4.13 -3.75 -3.53
C VAL A 210 4.81 -3.01 -2.38
N GLY A 211 6.07 -2.62 -2.58
CA GLY A 211 6.81 -1.75 -1.68
C GLY A 211 6.87 -0.30 -2.15
N TYR A 212 6.97 -0.12 -3.46
CA TYR A 212 7.10 1.17 -4.12
C TYR A 212 6.43 1.14 -5.50
N VAL A 213 5.69 2.20 -5.83
CA VAL A 213 5.15 2.42 -7.17
C VAL A 213 5.69 3.75 -7.70
N GLU A 214 6.23 3.71 -8.92
CA GLU A 214 6.77 4.89 -9.59
C GLU A 214 5.67 5.94 -9.85
N GLY A 215 6.04 7.22 -9.83
CA GLY A 215 5.13 8.28 -10.26
C GLY A 215 4.95 8.25 -11.77
N TYR A 216 3.74 8.54 -12.25
CA TYR A 216 3.43 8.54 -13.70
C TYR A 216 3.60 9.92 -14.37
N ASP A 217 3.75 10.97 -13.57
CA ASP A 217 4.04 12.33 -14.03
C ASP A 217 4.99 12.99 -13.02
N GLY A 218 6.27 12.67 -13.16
CA GLY A 218 7.29 13.02 -12.17
C GLY A 218 7.05 12.32 -10.84
N ILE A 219 6.66 13.08 -9.82
CA ILE A 219 6.39 12.54 -8.48
C ILE A 219 4.92 12.19 -8.24
N ASN A 220 4.02 12.66 -9.11
CA ASN A 220 2.60 12.45 -8.94
C ASN A 220 2.23 10.97 -9.02
N GLY A 221 1.42 10.53 -8.06
CA GLY A 221 1.02 9.13 -7.91
C GLY A 221 2.09 8.23 -7.31
N ARG A 222 3.31 8.74 -7.03
CA ARG A 222 4.36 7.91 -6.40
C ARG A 222 3.82 7.35 -5.10
N THR A 223 3.83 6.04 -4.98
CA THR A 223 3.29 5.33 -3.82
C THR A 223 4.39 4.58 -3.10
N THR A 224 4.36 4.58 -1.78
CA THR A 224 5.39 3.91 -0.99
C THR A 224 4.78 3.35 0.28
N GLN A 225 5.19 2.13 0.64
CA GLN A 225 4.85 1.57 1.93
C GLN A 225 5.64 2.28 3.04
N ALA A 226 4.94 2.81 4.05
CA ALA A 226 5.58 3.57 5.13
C ALA A 226 6.62 2.72 5.91
N ALA A 227 6.36 1.42 6.07
CA ALA A 227 7.31 0.52 6.73
C ALA A 227 8.66 0.44 5.99
N ILE A 228 8.63 0.37 4.66
CA ILE A 228 9.82 0.33 3.80
C ILE A 228 10.57 1.65 3.85
N HIS A 229 9.86 2.76 3.73
CA HIS A 229 10.46 4.09 3.88
C HIS A 229 11.22 4.19 5.20
N LYS A 230 10.60 3.80 6.32
CA LYS A 230 11.23 3.81 7.63
C LYS A 230 12.44 2.88 7.72
N HIS A 231 12.32 1.66 7.22
CA HIS A 231 13.38 0.66 7.27
C HIS A 231 14.64 1.09 6.49
N LEU A 232 14.44 1.74 5.34
CA LEU A 232 15.53 2.20 4.47
C LEU A 232 15.96 3.65 4.76
N ASN A 233 15.47 4.25 5.85
CA ASN A 233 15.76 5.63 6.25
C ASN A 233 15.48 6.65 5.14
N GLY A 234 14.31 6.55 4.51
CA GLY A 234 13.81 7.53 3.54
C GLY A 234 14.76 7.82 2.39
N TYR A 235 14.95 9.10 2.10
CA TYR A 235 15.84 9.60 1.04
C TYR A 235 17.22 10.04 1.55
N ILE A 236 17.55 9.74 2.81
CA ILE A 236 18.88 10.01 3.38
C ILE A 236 19.97 9.29 2.55
N ILE A 237 21.02 10.01 2.16
CA ILE A 237 22.16 9.56 1.33
C ILE A 237 21.81 9.32 -0.16
N LYS A 238 20.71 8.64 -0.47
CA LYS A 238 20.29 8.34 -1.84
C LYS A 238 18.80 8.06 -1.98
N PRO A 239 18.23 8.11 -3.20
CA PRO A 239 16.81 7.86 -3.43
C PRO A 239 16.32 6.51 -2.91
N LEU A 240 15.10 6.50 -2.36
CA LEU A 240 14.50 5.29 -1.79
C LEU A 240 14.37 4.15 -2.81
N LYS A 241 14.07 4.47 -4.09
CA LYS A 241 14.02 3.49 -5.18
C LYS A 241 15.35 2.77 -5.36
N GLU A 242 16.47 3.50 -5.32
CA GLU A 242 17.81 2.91 -5.48
C GLU A 242 18.15 1.98 -4.32
N LYS A 243 17.82 2.38 -3.08
CA LYS A 243 17.97 1.51 -1.89
C LYS A 243 17.16 0.23 -2.04
N LEU A 244 15.93 0.33 -2.54
CA LEU A 244 15.09 -0.82 -2.79
C LEU A 244 15.70 -1.75 -3.84
N ILE A 245 16.18 -1.21 -4.97
CA ILE A 245 16.85 -2.00 -6.01
C ILE A 245 18.05 -2.76 -5.45
N GLU A 246 18.84 -2.15 -4.56
CA GLU A 246 19.99 -2.81 -3.94
C GLU A 246 19.58 -3.94 -3.00
N VAL A 247 18.58 -3.72 -2.14
CA VAL A 247 18.06 -4.75 -1.23
C VAL A 247 17.42 -5.89 -2.02
N SER A 248 16.57 -5.54 -2.98
CA SER A 248 15.95 -6.47 -3.93
C SER A 248 16.98 -7.28 -4.71
N GLY A 249 18.02 -6.64 -5.25
CA GLY A 249 19.07 -7.28 -6.03
C GLY A 249 19.95 -8.21 -5.18
N ALA A 250 20.24 -7.82 -3.93
CA ALA A 250 20.97 -8.67 -2.98
C ALA A 250 20.15 -9.90 -2.56
N GLU A 251 18.82 -9.79 -2.50
CA GLU A 251 17.90 -10.88 -2.17
C GLU A 251 17.42 -11.67 -3.40
N GLY A 252 17.78 -11.26 -4.62
CA GLY A 252 17.28 -11.86 -5.86
C GLY A 252 15.77 -11.65 -6.11
N ARG A 253 15.18 -10.61 -5.52
CA ARG A 253 13.74 -10.31 -5.50
C ARG A 253 13.42 -9.00 -6.22
N SER A 254 12.94 -9.06 -7.46
CA SER A 254 12.51 -7.88 -8.23
C SER A 254 11.06 -7.45 -7.95
N ASP A 255 10.39 -8.06 -6.98
CA ASP A 255 8.92 -8.03 -6.83
C ASP A 255 8.39 -6.90 -5.93
N LEU A 256 9.22 -5.91 -5.58
CA LEU A 256 8.84 -4.80 -4.67
C LEU A 256 8.56 -3.46 -5.37
N ILE A 257 9.01 -3.29 -6.60
CA ILE A 257 8.95 -2.02 -7.34
C ILE A 257 8.10 -2.22 -8.58
N TYR A 258 7.08 -1.37 -8.75
CA TYR A 258 6.16 -1.42 -9.88
C TYR A 258 5.96 -0.04 -10.50
N THR A 259 5.49 -0.02 -11.73
CA THR A 259 4.87 1.14 -12.38
C THR A 259 3.35 1.07 -12.24
N TRP A 260 2.66 2.20 -12.43
CA TRP A 260 1.20 2.18 -12.40
C TRP A 260 0.59 1.36 -13.54
N ASP A 261 1.24 1.30 -14.69
CA ASP A 261 0.74 0.54 -15.83
C ASP A 261 0.81 -0.98 -15.54
N GLU A 262 1.82 -1.47 -14.81
CA GLU A 262 1.88 -2.86 -14.32
C GLU A 262 0.78 -3.15 -13.29
N ILE A 263 0.54 -2.22 -12.35
CA ILE A 263 -0.55 -2.35 -11.36
C ILE A 263 -1.91 -2.39 -12.05
N GLU A 264 -2.16 -1.48 -13.00
CA GLU A 264 -3.43 -1.38 -13.74
C GLU A 264 -3.67 -2.61 -14.63
N THR A 265 -2.64 -3.10 -15.33
CA THR A 265 -2.75 -4.31 -16.16
C THR A 265 -3.18 -5.51 -15.33
N SER A 266 -2.63 -5.66 -14.12
CA SER A 266 -3.00 -6.75 -13.20
C SER A 266 -4.47 -6.75 -12.76
N CYS A 267 -5.17 -5.62 -12.90
CA CYS A 267 -6.58 -5.49 -12.51
C CYS A 267 -7.57 -5.87 -13.63
N THR A 268 -7.07 -6.14 -14.84
CA THR A 268 -7.89 -6.43 -16.03
C THR A 268 -7.88 -7.89 -16.47
N GLU A 269 -7.04 -8.71 -15.84
CA GLU A 269 -6.92 -10.16 -16.05
C GLU A 269 -7.81 -10.95 -15.07
#